data_AF-A0A929B5X0-F1
#
_entry.id   AF-A0A929B5X0-F1
#
_cell.length_a   1.000
_cell.length_b   1.000
_cell.length_c   1.000
_cell.angle_alpha   90.00
_cell.angle_beta   90.00
_cell.angle_gamma   90.00
#
_symmetry.space_group_name_H-M   'P 1'
#
loop_
_entity.id
_entity.type
_entity.pdbx_description
1 polymer ?
#
loop_
_entity_poly.entity_id
_entity_poly.type
_entity_poly.pdbx_seq_one_letter_code
_entity_poly.pdbx_strand_id
1 'polypeptide(L)'
;MNSRREHGLDTMRQVYGWDVQDGPGDFFATTVDHLFAEIWSRPGLSLRDRRLLLLGALTAQGLDDVADIQVRSALGNGEVDAEQLREIALFLTHYVGWPLGTKFNMVAEKAISDDERA
;
A
#
# COMPACT_ATOMS: atom_id res chain seq x y z
N MET A 1 2.39 27.42 -5.60
CA MET A 1 2.82 26.09 -6.08
C MET A 1 3.61 25.48 -4.95
N ASN A 2 3.17 24.37 -4.36
CA ASN A 2 3.97 23.64 -3.38
C ASN A 2 5.26 23.17 -4.05
N SER A 3 6.35 23.13 -3.29
CA SER A 3 7.60 22.53 -3.77
C SER A 3 7.40 21.05 -4.08
N ARG A 4 8.24 20.48 -4.95
CA ARG A 4 8.25 19.02 -5.23
C ARG A 4 8.34 18.22 -3.93
N ARG A 5 9.16 18.70 -2.99
CA ARG A 5 9.33 18.11 -1.66
C ARG A 5 8.03 18.05 -0.89
N GLU A 6 7.36 19.19 -0.75
CA GLU A 6 6.07 19.29 -0.04
C GLU A 6 5.00 18.41 -0.67
N HIS A 7 4.86 18.44 -2.00
CA HIS A 7 3.91 17.59 -2.73
C HIS A 7 4.20 16.09 -2.53
N GLY A 8 5.49 15.71 -2.51
CA GLY A 8 5.91 14.35 -2.22
C GLY A 8 5.56 13.92 -0.79
N LEU A 9 5.80 14.78 0.21
CA LEU A 9 5.44 14.51 1.59
C LEU A 9 3.93 14.38 1.77
N ASP A 10 3.15 15.26 1.14
CA ASP A 10 1.68 15.20 1.16
C ASP A 10 1.17 13.90 0.54
N THR A 11 1.72 13.51 -0.61
CA THR A 11 1.37 12.23 -1.27
C THR A 11 1.79 11.04 -0.41
N MET A 12 2.97 11.08 0.23
CA MET A 12 3.45 10.01 1.11
C MET A 12 2.55 9.83 2.33
N ARG A 13 2.11 10.92 2.97
CA ARG A 13 1.13 10.88 4.07
C ARG A 13 -0.19 10.28 3.61
N GLN A 14 -0.67 10.65 2.42
CA GLN A 14 -1.89 10.07 1.85
C GLN A 14 -1.73 8.56 1.60
N VAL A 15 -0.59 8.11 1.06
CA VAL A 15 -0.33 6.68 0.78
C VAL A 15 -0.26 5.86 2.07
N TYR A 16 0.33 6.38 3.14
CA TYR A 16 0.51 5.59 4.36
C TYR A 16 -0.62 5.74 5.38
N GLY A 17 -1.33 6.86 5.40
CA GLY A 17 -2.41 7.13 6.35
C GLY A 17 -1.93 7.57 7.75
N TRP A 18 -0.62 7.78 7.94
CA TRP A 18 -0.05 8.33 9.17
C TRP A 18 0.84 9.54 8.88
N ASP A 19 1.15 10.31 9.93
CA ASP A 19 2.03 11.46 9.78
C ASP A 19 3.46 11.04 9.45
N VAL A 20 4.00 11.64 8.40
CA VAL A 20 5.36 11.43 7.93
C VAL A 20 6.13 12.72 8.10
N GLN A 21 7.15 12.65 8.96
CA GLN A 21 8.09 13.73 9.21
C GLN A 21 9.12 13.81 8.09
N ASP A 22 9.56 15.03 7.77
CA ASP A 22 10.60 15.24 6.78
C ASP A 22 11.97 14.74 7.32
N GLY A 23 12.72 14.03 6.49
CA GLY A 23 13.96 13.34 6.84
C GLY A 23 15.14 13.77 5.98
N PRO A 24 16.37 13.72 6.52
CA PRO A 24 17.58 14.09 5.77
C PRO A 24 18.07 12.97 4.84
N GLY A 25 18.93 13.35 3.89
CA GLY A 25 19.74 12.43 3.08
C GLY A 25 19.09 11.95 1.78
N ASP A 26 19.95 11.52 0.84
CA ASP A 26 19.57 11.27 -0.56
C ASP A 26 18.54 10.14 -0.72
N PHE A 27 18.57 9.13 0.17
CA PHE A 27 17.62 8.03 0.14
C PHE A 27 16.19 8.51 0.39
N PHE A 28 16.00 9.30 1.46
CA PHE A 28 14.69 9.85 1.81
C PHE A 28 14.30 10.98 0.86
N ALA A 29 15.27 11.78 0.40
CA ALA A 29 15.08 12.75 -0.67
C ALA A 29 14.48 12.11 -1.93
N THR A 30 15.12 11.07 -2.46
CA THR A 30 14.67 10.38 -3.67
C THR A 30 13.32 9.71 -3.50
N THR A 31 13.08 9.10 -2.33
CA THR A 31 11.80 8.44 -2.04
C THR A 31 10.64 9.44 -2.07
N VAL A 32 10.79 10.59 -1.43
CA VAL A 32 9.73 11.60 -1.39
C VAL A 32 9.64 12.36 -2.71
N ASP A 33 10.76 12.88 -3.21
CA ASP A 33 10.79 13.84 -4.32
C ASP A 33 10.57 13.16 -5.68
N HIS A 34 10.79 11.84 -5.79
CA HIS A 34 10.55 11.11 -7.02
C HIS A 34 9.43 10.07 -6.86
N LEU A 35 9.57 9.09 -5.95
CA LEU A 35 8.56 8.03 -5.84
C LEU A 35 7.19 8.59 -5.46
N PHE A 36 7.10 9.42 -4.41
CA PHE A 36 5.81 9.97 -4.00
C PHE A 36 5.38 11.17 -4.83
N ALA A 37 6.28 12.14 -5.05
CA ALA A 37 5.93 13.34 -5.79
C ALA A 37 5.68 13.10 -7.28
N GLU A 38 6.27 12.06 -7.89
CA GLU A 38 6.23 11.87 -9.34
C GLU A 38 5.75 10.49 -9.82
N ILE A 39 5.68 9.44 -9.00
CA ILE A 39 5.18 8.11 -9.43
C ILE A 39 3.78 7.84 -8.86
N TRP A 40 3.60 8.01 -7.55
CA TRP A 40 2.29 7.83 -6.90
C TRP A 40 1.28 8.90 -7.30
N SER A 41 1.73 10.11 -7.59
CA SER A 41 0.88 11.25 -7.94
C SER A 41 0.47 11.34 -9.41
N ARG A 42 0.99 10.47 -10.29
CA ARG A 42 0.75 10.57 -11.75
C ARG A 42 -0.74 10.45 -12.08
N PRO A 43 -1.22 11.12 -13.14
CA PRO A 43 -2.58 10.89 -13.62
C PRO A 43 -2.71 9.49 -14.26
N GLY A 44 -3.95 9.03 -14.39
CA GLY A 44 -4.32 7.81 -15.14
C GLY A 44 -4.69 6.60 -14.28
N LEU A 45 -4.20 6.54 -13.03
CA LEU A 45 -4.63 5.57 -12.03
C LEU A 45 -5.01 6.31 -10.75
N SER A 46 -5.98 5.80 -10.01
CA SER A 46 -6.27 6.27 -8.66
C SER A 46 -5.23 5.74 -7.65
N LEU A 47 -5.29 6.22 -6.41
CA LEU A 47 -4.48 5.66 -5.32
C LEU A 47 -4.83 4.18 -5.09
N ARG A 48 -6.13 3.86 -5.08
CA ARG A 48 -6.67 2.51 -4.96
C ARG A 48 -6.16 1.59 -6.08
N ASP A 49 -6.17 2.04 -7.33
CA ASP A 49 -5.70 1.21 -8.45
C ASP A 49 -4.23 0.85 -8.30
N ARG A 50 -3.39 1.82 -7.90
CA ARG A 50 -1.97 1.56 -7.59
C ARG A 50 -1.80 0.61 -6.43
N ARG A 51 -2.61 0.75 -5.38
CA ARG A 51 -2.59 -0.15 -4.24
C ARG A 51 -2.83 -1.59 -4.67
N LEU A 52 -3.86 -1.84 -5.46
CA LEU A 52 -4.21 -3.17 -5.94
C LEU A 52 -3.07 -3.79 -6.78
N LEU A 53 -2.47 -3.00 -7.67
CA LEU A 53 -1.31 -3.44 -8.46
C LEU A 53 -0.12 -3.78 -7.57
N LEU A 54 0.18 -2.92 -6.59
CA LEU A 54 1.30 -3.14 -5.68
C LEU A 54 1.07 -4.37 -4.80
N LEU A 55 -0.12 -4.54 -4.21
CA LEU A 55 -0.46 -5.72 -3.41
C LEU A 55 -0.33 -7.01 -4.22
N GLY A 56 -0.80 -7.02 -5.48
CA GLY A 56 -0.60 -8.16 -6.37
C GLY A 56 0.88 -8.45 -6.62
N ALA A 57 1.69 -7.40 -6.91
CA ALA A 57 3.12 -7.55 -7.16
C ALA A 57 3.91 -8.00 -5.93
N LEU A 58 3.59 -7.49 -4.74
CA LEU A 58 4.22 -7.89 -3.48
C LEU A 58 3.88 -9.34 -3.15
N THR A 59 2.61 -9.73 -3.32
CA THR A 59 2.17 -11.11 -3.08
C THR A 59 2.84 -12.08 -4.05
N ALA A 60 2.92 -11.76 -5.35
CA ALA A 60 3.60 -12.58 -6.34
C ALA A 60 5.10 -12.78 -6.04
N GLN A 61 5.71 -11.84 -5.32
CA GLN A 61 7.12 -11.90 -4.89
C GLN A 61 7.31 -12.52 -3.49
N GLY A 62 6.23 -12.82 -2.75
CA GLY A 62 6.30 -13.31 -1.37
C GLY A 62 6.83 -12.28 -0.38
N LEU A 63 6.62 -10.99 -0.64
CA LEU A 63 7.08 -9.88 0.21
C LEU A 63 6.04 -9.53 1.27
N ASP A 64 5.75 -10.50 2.16
CA ASP A 64 4.65 -10.44 3.12
C ASP A 64 4.74 -9.25 4.09
N ASP A 65 5.95 -8.91 4.56
CA ASP A 65 6.16 -7.79 5.49
C ASP A 65 5.78 -6.44 4.86
N VAL A 66 6.08 -6.26 3.58
CA VAL A 66 5.73 -5.04 2.84
C VAL A 66 4.24 -5.08 2.49
N ALA A 67 3.68 -6.25 2.18
CA ALA A 67 2.25 -6.40 1.94
C ALA A 67 1.42 -6.03 3.18
N ASP A 68 1.82 -6.42 4.40
CA ASP A 68 1.12 -6.05 5.65
C ASP A 68 1.04 -4.54 5.83
N ILE A 69 2.13 -3.81 5.56
CA ILE A 69 2.14 -2.35 5.58
C ILE A 69 1.10 -1.78 4.61
N GLN A 70 1.10 -2.27 3.37
CA GLN A 70 0.21 -1.76 2.32
C GLN A 70 -1.25 -2.12 2.56
N VAL A 71 -1.55 -3.32 3.07
CA VAL A 71 -2.91 -3.76 3.41
C VAL A 71 -3.49 -2.89 4.53
N ARG A 72 -2.72 -2.62 5.59
CA ARG A 72 -3.14 -1.77 6.71
C ARG A 72 -3.43 -0.35 6.25
N SER A 73 -2.54 0.24 5.45
CA SER A 73 -2.77 1.58 4.90
C SER A 73 -4.00 1.60 3.98
N ALA A 74 -4.19 0.58 3.13
CA ALA A 74 -5.33 0.50 2.24
C ALA A 74 -6.66 0.42 2.99
N LEU A 75 -6.71 -0.40 4.06
CA LEU A 75 -7.88 -0.56 4.91
C LEU A 75 -8.16 0.72 5.71
N GLY A 76 -7.15 1.24 6.42
CA GLY A 76 -7.30 2.45 7.25
C GLY A 76 -7.62 3.71 6.43
N ASN A 77 -7.18 3.79 5.17
CA ASN A 77 -7.55 4.87 4.26
C ASN A 77 -8.95 4.69 3.61
N GLY A 78 -9.60 3.53 3.80
CA GLY A 78 -10.85 3.21 3.12
C GLY A 78 -10.71 2.98 1.61
N GLU A 79 -9.51 2.64 1.13
CA GLU A 79 -9.28 2.27 -0.28
C GLU A 79 -9.89 0.91 -0.61
N VAL A 80 -9.90 0.01 0.37
CA VAL A 80 -10.51 -1.33 0.33
C VAL A 80 -11.17 -1.61 1.67
N ASP A 81 -12.22 -2.43 1.65
CA ASP A 81 -12.85 -2.96 2.87
C ASP A 81 -12.43 -4.41 3.13
N ALA A 82 -12.88 -4.96 4.26
CA ALA A 82 -12.58 -6.34 4.67
C ALA A 82 -13.07 -7.39 3.67
N GLU A 83 -14.23 -7.17 3.01
CA GLU A 83 -14.78 -8.10 2.01
C GLU A 83 -13.90 -8.10 0.75
N GLN A 84 -13.51 -6.92 0.28
CA GLN A 84 -12.62 -6.76 -0.86
C GLN A 84 -11.24 -7.37 -0.62
N LEU A 85 -10.67 -7.24 0.58
CA LEU A 85 -9.39 -7.89 0.93
C LEU A 85 -9.48 -9.42 0.85
N ARG A 86 -10.58 -10.01 1.33
CA ARG A 86 -10.83 -11.46 1.23
C ARG A 86 -10.98 -11.91 -0.23
N GLU A 87 -11.71 -11.15 -1.04
CA GLU A 87 -11.83 -11.43 -2.47
C GLU A 87 -10.49 -11.32 -3.22
N ILE A 88 -9.65 -10.34 -2.88
CA ILE A 88 -8.29 -10.23 -3.43
C ILE A 88 -7.46 -11.46 -3.07
N ALA A 89 -7.53 -11.93 -1.81
CA ALA A 89 -6.81 -13.11 -1.37
C ALA A 89 -7.25 -14.38 -2.11
N LEU A 90 -8.56 -14.55 -2.29
CA LEU A 90 -9.14 -15.65 -3.06
C LEU A 90 -8.66 -15.61 -4.53
N PHE A 91 -8.69 -14.44 -5.16
CA PHE A 91 -8.23 -14.27 -6.53
C PHE A 91 -6.72 -14.58 -6.67
N LEU A 92 -5.89 -14.00 -5.80
CA LEU A 92 -4.43 -14.18 -5.84
C LEU A 92 -4.03 -15.66 -5.65
N THR A 93 -4.73 -16.40 -4.80
CA THR A 93 -4.52 -17.84 -4.63
C THR A 93 -4.55 -18.62 -5.95
N HIS A 94 -5.35 -18.19 -6.93
CA HIS A 94 -5.48 -18.84 -8.23
C HIS A 94 -4.45 -18.37 -9.27
N TYR A 95 -3.96 -17.13 -9.17
CA TYR A 95 -3.07 -16.54 -10.18
C TYR A 95 -1.59 -16.51 -9.77
N VAL A 96 -1.30 -16.46 -8.46
CA VAL A 96 0.07 -16.53 -7.93
C VAL A 96 0.34 -17.82 -7.17
N GLY A 97 -0.66 -18.71 -7.09
CA GLY A 97 -0.56 -20.01 -6.45
C GLY A 97 -0.93 -20.01 -4.97
N TRP A 98 -1.38 -21.18 -4.51
CA TRP A 98 -1.89 -21.39 -3.15
C TRP A 98 -0.96 -20.93 -2.03
N PRO A 99 0.36 -21.22 -2.06
CA PRO A 99 1.25 -20.81 -0.98
C PRO A 99 1.29 -19.30 -0.78
N LEU A 100 1.43 -18.52 -1.86
CA LEU A 100 1.53 -17.06 -1.81
C LEU A 100 0.17 -16.42 -1.51
N GLY A 101 -0.90 -16.89 -2.14
CA GLY A 101 -2.26 -16.41 -1.85
C GLY A 101 -2.69 -16.66 -0.39
N THR A 102 -2.34 -17.83 0.17
CA THR A 102 -2.62 -18.14 1.59
C THR A 102 -1.87 -17.19 2.52
N LYS A 103 -0.61 -16.84 2.19
CA LYS A 103 0.16 -15.87 2.97
C LYS A 103 -0.47 -14.48 2.96
N PHE A 104 -0.88 -14.00 1.79
CA PHE A 104 -1.63 -12.76 1.69
C PHE A 104 -2.96 -12.81 2.48
N ASN A 105 -3.69 -13.93 2.43
CA ASN A 105 -4.91 -14.10 3.23
C ASN A 105 -4.63 -13.94 4.73
N MET A 106 -3.55 -14.55 5.25
CA MET A 106 -3.17 -14.40 6.66
C MET A 106 -2.85 -12.95 7.02
N VAL A 107 -2.16 -12.22 6.13
CA VAL A 107 -1.87 -10.80 6.30
C VAL A 107 -3.17 -9.98 6.33
N ALA A 108 -4.08 -10.23 5.39
CA ALA A 108 -5.38 -9.57 5.30
C ALA A 108 -6.22 -9.77 6.56
N GLU A 109 -6.43 -11.03 7.00
CA GLU A 109 -7.23 -11.32 8.20
C GLU A 109 -6.62 -10.73 9.47
N LYS A 110 -5.28 -10.72 9.58
CA LYS A 110 -4.62 -10.05 10.70
C LYS A 110 -4.91 -8.54 10.69
N ALA A 111 -4.79 -7.88 9.54
CA ALA A 111 -5.07 -6.45 9.44
C ALA A 111 -6.55 -6.13 9.74
N ILE A 112 -7.49 -6.91 9.21
CA ILE A 112 -8.93 -6.77 9.48
C ILE A 112 -9.22 -6.92 10.98
N SER A 113 -8.69 -7.98 11.60
CA SER A 113 -8.89 -8.21 13.03
C SER A 113 -8.29 -7.10 13.90
N ASP A 114 -7.17 -6.51 13.48
CA ASP A 114 -6.56 -5.39 14.19
C ASP A 114 -7.41 -4.11 14.08
N ASP A 115 -7.99 -3.84 12.90
CA ASP A 115 -8.85 -2.69 12.63
C ASP A 115 -10.18 -2.76 13.38
N GLU A 116 -10.82 -3.93 13.44
CA GLU A 116 -12.07 -4.15 14.19
C GLU A 116 -11.94 -3.95 15.71
N ARG A 117 -10.70 -3.94 16.23
CA ARG A 117 -10.41 -3.76 17.67
C ARG A 117 -9.99 -2.33 18.03
N ALA A 118 -9.74 -1.47 17.04
CA ALA A 118 -9.32 -0.09 17.22
C ALA A 118 -10.51 0.84 17.52
#